data_AF-A0A0F8Z2G6-F1
#
_entry.id   AF-A0A0F8Z2G6-F1
#
_cell.length_a   1.000
_cell.length_b   1.000
_cell.length_c   1.000
_cell.angle_alpha   90.00
_cell.angle_beta   90.00
_cell.angle_gamma   90.00
#
_symmetry.space_group_name_H-M   'P 1'
#
loop_
_entity.id
_entity.type
_entity.pdbx_description
1 polymer ?
#
loop_
_entity_poly.entity_id
_entity_poly.type
_entity_poly.pdbx_seq_one_letter_code
_entity_poly.pdbx_strand_id
1 'polypeptide(L)'
;RVCEAIPKNMRRAGLRFSHHVVMLGLNREDMEMWLDKCEEEQWSVAEFRRQVKGTKPKVKRWTLEELLELAYQFMLHLTDANPPLPNTSGHFLEWLGEQTDNAERRHHT
;
A
#
# COMPACT_ATOMS: atom_id res chain seq x y z
N ARG A 1 25.52 -7.01 1.08
CA ARG A 1 25.43 -5.63 1.64
C ARG A 1 24.74 -4.72 0.63
N VAL A 2 23.99 -3.69 1.05
CA VAL A 2 23.22 -2.80 0.13
C VAL A 2 24.12 -2.14 -0.95
N CYS A 3 25.36 -1.80 -0.60
CA CYS A 3 26.32 -1.17 -1.52
C CYS A 3 26.87 -2.10 -2.63
N GLU A 4 26.71 -3.42 -2.49
CA GLU A 4 27.14 -4.40 -3.52
C GLU A 4 26.08 -4.60 -4.59
N ALA A 5 24.80 -4.41 -4.23
CA ALA A 5 23.68 -4.59 -5.14
C ALA A 5 23.51 -3.44 -6.16
N ILE A 6 24.18 -2.30 -5.95
CA ILE A 6 24.05 -1.11 -6.80
C ILE A 6 25.31 -0.97 -7.68
N PRO A 7 25.20 -1.14 -9.01
CA PRO A 7 26.30 -0.96 -9.94
C PRO A 7 26.94 0.43 -9.80
N LYS A 8 28.28 0.50 -9.85
CA LYS A 8 29.00 1.77 -9.65
C LYS A 8 28.65 2.84 -10.69
N ASN A 9 28.37 2.42 -11.93
CA ASN A 9 28.00 3.27 -13.06
C ASN A 9 26.60 3.89 -12.94
N MET A 10 25.74 3.38 -12.05
CA MET A 10 24.39 3.92 -11.81
C MET A 10 24.33 4.85 -10.59
N ARG A 11 25.44 5.09 -9.90
CA ARG A 11 25.45 5.91 -8.69
C ARG A 11 25.38 7.38 -9.07
N ARG A 12 24.27 8.04 -8.77
CA ARG A 12 24.13 9.50 -8.92
C ARG A 12 24.66 10.18 -7.65
N ALA A 13 25.60 11.11 -7.82
CA ALA A 13 26.23 11.80 -6.69
C ALA A 13 25.23 12.69 -5.92
N GLY A 14 24.19 13.19 -6.61
CA GLY A 14 23.12 13.98 -5.99
C GLY A 14 22.13 13.17 -5.16
N LEU A 15 22.13 11.84 -5.27
CA LEU A 15 21.15 10.97 -4.61
C LEU A 15 21.77 10.14 -3.48
N ARG A 16 21.00 9.90 -2.42
CA ARG A 16 21.44 9.06 -1.31
C ARG A 16 21.39 7.58 -1.70
N PHE A 17 22.17 6.73 -1.05
CA PHE A 17 22.10 5.27 -1.28
C PHE A 17 20.68 4.71 -1.09
N SER A 18 19.89 5.27 -0.18
CA SER A 18 18.49 4.88 0.02
C SER A 18 17.60 5.06 -1.21
N HIS A 19 17.88 6.04 -2.08
CA HIS A 19 17.17 6.21 -3.36
C HIS A 19 17.46 5.04 -4.29
N HIS A 20 18.73 4.63 -4.40
CA HIS A 20 19.16 3.55 -5.26
C HIS A 20 18.61 2.17 -4.83
N VAL A 21 18.20 2.01 -3.57
CA VAL A 21 17.52 0.77 -3.13
C VAL A 21 16.12 0.65 -3.71
N VAL A 22 15.45 1.78 -3.98
CA VAL A 22 14.05 1.79 -4.47
C VAL A 22 13.93 1.14 -5.84
N MET A 23 14.93 1.31 -6.71
CA MET A 23 14.93 0.79 -8.08
C MET A 23 15.33 -0.70 -8.17
N LEU A 24 15.74 -1.34 -7.07
CA LEU A 24 16.11 -2.75 -7.08
C LEU A 24 14.94 -3.61 -7.56
N GLY A 25 15.26 -4.59 -8.43
CA GLY A 25 14.30 -5.48 -9.07
C GLY A 25 13.63 -4.94 -10.34
N LEU A 26 13.96 -3.72 -10.78
CA LEU A 26 13.58 -3.24 -12.12
C LEU A 26 14.57 -3.70 -13.19
N ASN A 27 14.23 -3.50 -14.47
CA ASN A 27 15.21 -3.63 -15.55
C ASN A 27 16.14 -2.40 -15.57
N ARG A 28 17.24 -2.49 -16.32
CA ARG A 28 18.25 -1.43 -16.38
C ARG A 28 17.72 -0.09 -16.90
N GLU A 29 16.91 -0.11 -17.96
CA GLU A 29 16.39 1.09 -18.60
C GLU A 29 15.47 1.86 -17.65
N ASP A 30 14.58 1.14 -16.96
CA ASP A 30 13.71 1.70 -15.93
C ASP A 30 14.51 2.29 -14.77
N MET A 31 15.57 1.60 -14.32
CA MET A 31 16.43 2.13 -13.25
C MET A 31 17.05 3.48 -13.63
N GLU A 32 17.60 3.59 -14.84
CA GLU A 32 18.24 4.81 -15.33
C GLU A 32 17.21 5.94 -15.47
N MET A 33 16.08 5.68 -16.13
CA MET A 33 14.98 6.65 -16.28
C MET A 33 14.47 7.16 -14.92
N TRP A 34 14.24 6.27 -13.95
CA TRP A 34 13.70 6.64 -12.65
C TRP A 34 14.69 7.40 -11.78
N LEU A 35 15.99 7.08 -11.85
CA LEU A 35 17.03 7.83 -11.17
C LEU A 35 17.16 9.25 -11.73
N ASP A 36 17.13 9.39 -13.05
CA ASP A 36 17.24 10.69 -13.71
C ASP A 36 16.05 11.57 -13.34
N LYS A 37 14.84 11.02 -13.40
CA LYS A 37 13.62 11.72 -12.97
C LYS A 37 13.64 12.08 -11.48
N CYS A 38 14.20 11.20 -10.63
CA CYS A 38 14.33 11.48 -9.20
C CYS A 38 15.35 12.60 -8.92
N GLU A 39 16.43 12.70 -9.69
CA GLU A 39 17.44 13.75 -9.59
C GLU A 39 16.92 15.08 -10.15
N GLU A 40 16.17 15.07 -11.25
CA GLU A 40 15.55 16.27 -11.83
C GLU A 40 14.48 16.86 -10.90
N GLU A 41 13.54 16.04 -10.43
CA GLU A 41 12.41 16.46 -9.61
C GLU A 41 12.75 16.56 -8.11
N GLN A 42 13.99 16.23 -7.74
CA GLN A 42 14.49 16.27 -6.36
C GLN A 42 13.60 15.50 -5.37
N TRP A 43 13.10 14.33 -5.79
CA TRP A 43 12.18 13.56 -4.98
C TRP A 43 12.83 13.05 -3.68
N SER A 44 12.07 13.16 -2.58
CA SER A 44 12.41 12.45 -1.36
C SER A 44 12.37 10.94 -1.59
N VAL A 45 13.07 10.14 -0.76
CA VAL A 45 13.05 8.67 -0.87
C VAL A 45 11.62 8.10 -0.77
N ALA A 46 10.77 8.73 0.06
CA ALA A 46 9.38 8.32 0.22
C ALA A 46 8.58 8.58 -1.07
N GLU A 47 8.76 9.76 -1.66
CA GLU A 47 8.11 10.11 -2.92
C GLU A 47 8.60 9.22 -4.06
N PHE A 48 9.91 9.02 -4.17
CA PHE A 48 10.48 8.14 -5.16
C PHE A 48 9.94 6.72 -5.06
N ARG A 49 9.80 6.19 -3.84
CA ARG A 49 9.17 4.88 -3.61
C ARG A 49 7.71 4.85 -4.06
N ARG A 50 6.93 5.90 -3.81
CA ARG A 50 5.53 5.99 -4.26
C ARG A 50 5.42 5.97 -5.78
N GLN A 51 6.30 6.68 -6.47
CA GLN A 51 6.31 6.73 -7.94
C GLN A 51 6.73 5.38 -8.56
N VAL A 52 7.76 4.74 -8.01
CA VAL A 52 8.33 3.50 -8.58
C VAL A 52 7.54 2.24 -8.20
N LYS A 53 7.14 2.11 -6.93
CA LYS A 53 6.52 0.89 -6.39
C LYS A 53 5.03 1.05 -6.12
N GLY A 54 4.47 2.23 -6.37
CA GLY A 54 3.11 2.59 -6.00
C GLY A 54 2.95 2.88 -4.51
N THR A 55 1.75 3.33 -4.15
CA THR A 55 1.30 3.42 -2.77
C THR A 55 0.82 2.04 -2.31
N LYS A 56 1.47 1.49 -1.28
CA LYS A 56 0.89 0.34 -0.58
C LYS A 56 -0.46 0.78 0.01
N PRO A 57 -1.55 0.02 -0.20
CA PRO A 57 -2.81 0.33 0.45
C PRO A 57 -2.59 0.31 1.96
N LYS A 58 -3.15 1.30 2.66
CA LYS A 58 -3.17 1.31 4.12
C LYS A 58 -4.14 0.24 4.57
N VAL A 59 -3.63 -0.97 4.78
CA VAL A 59 -4.45 -2.06 5.31
C VAL A 59 -4.66 -1.80 6.80
N LYS A 60 -5.92 -1.58 7.19
CA LYS A 60 -6.28 -1.54 8.61
C LYS A 60 -6.01 -2.90 9.24
N ARG A 61 -5.23 -2.91 10.31
CA ARG A 61 -5.02 -4.10 11.12
C ARG A 61 -6.07 -4.10 12.22
N TRP A 62 -6.93 -5.10 12.19
CA TRP A 62 -7.93 -5.33 13.22
C TRP A 62 -7.39 -6.34 14.23
N THR A 63 -7.71 -6.16 15.51
CA THR A 63 -7.52 -7.22 16.51
C THR A 63 -8.54 -8.33 16.27
N LEU A 64 -8.30 -9.51 16.84
CA LEU A 64 -9.26 -10.61 16.75
C LEU A 64 -10.61 -10.23 17.39
N GLU A 65 -10.56 -9.52 18.53
CA GLU A 65 -11.76 -9.05 19.25
C GLU A 65 -12.57 -8.08 18.39
N GLU A 66 -11.92 -7.12 17.73
CA GLU A 66 -12.59 -6.18 16.82
C GLU A 66 -13.20 -6.91 15.61
N LEU A 67 -12.50 -7.90 15.05
CA LEU A 67 -13.04 -8.70 13.94
C LEU A 67 -14.27 -9.50 14.35
N LEU A 68 -14.29 -10.05 15.57
CA LEU A 68 -15.42 -10.80 16.09
C LEU A 68 -16.65 -9.89 16.32
N GLU A 69 -16.44 -8.69 16.87
CA GLU A 69 -17.50 -7.70 17.04
C GLU A 69 -18.08 -7.26 15.68
N LEU A 70 -17.21 -6.99 14.70
CA LEU A 70 -17.63 -6.65 13.34
C LEU A 70 -18.37 -7.79 12.64
N ALA A 71 -17.93 -9.03 12.82
CA ALA A 71 -18.62 -10.20 12.29
C ALA A 71 -20.01 -10.35 12.90
N TYR A 72 -20.15 -10.08 14.20
CA TYR A 72 -21.44 -10.07 14.88
C TYR A 72 -22.37 -8.99 14.32
N GLN A 73 -21.88 -7.76 14.16
CA GLN A 73 -22.65 -6.66 13.55
C GLN A 73 -23.07 -6.97 12.11
N PHE A 74 -22.17 -7.56 11.32
CA PHE A 74 -22.47 -7.99 9.96
C PHE A 74 -23.56 -9.07 9.92
N MET A 75 -23.50 -10.05 10.83
CA MET A 75 -24.54 -11.08 10.94
C MET A 75 -25.90 -10.48 11.32
N LEU A 76 -25.93 -9.52 12.26
CA LEU A 76 -27.16 -8.80 12.61
C LEU A 76 -27.74 -8.04 11.40
N HIS A 77 -26.88 -7.39 10.61
CA HIS A 77 -27.28 -6.69 9.40
C HIS A 77 -27.87 -7.62 8.33
N LEU A 78 -27.30 -8.83 8.19
CA LEU A 78 -27.81 -9.84 7.26
C LEU A 78 -29.12 -10.49 7.74
N THR A 79 -29.33 -10.64 9.06
CA THR A 79 -30.58 -11.26 9.57
C THR A 79 -31.83 -10.43 9.28
N ASP A 80 -31.70 -9.12 9.11
CA ASP A 80 -32.81 -8.26 8.66
C ASP A 80 -33.03 -8.34 7.13
N ALA A 81 -32.09 -8.90 6.36
CA ALA A 81 -32.12 -9.01 4.91
C ALA A 81 -32.13 -10.49 4.47
N ASN A 82 -33.31 -11.10 4.38
CA ASN A 82 -33.50 -12.48 3.86
C ASN A 82 -33.05 -12.59 2.37
N PRO A 83 -32.46 -13.69 1.83
CA PRO A 83 -32.00 -14.97 2.40
C PRO A 83 -30.45 -15.11 2.43
N PRO A 84 -29.83 -16.21 2.93
CA PRO A 84 -28.38 -16.27 3.13
C PRO A 84 -27.61 -16.14 1.82
N LEU A 85 -26.72 -15.14 1.78
CA LEU A 85 -25.87 -14.90 0.62
C LEU A 85 -24.89 -16.07 0.43
N PRO A 86 -24.79 -16.65 -0.79
CA PRO A 86 -23.70 -17.55 -1.10
C PRO A 86 -22.37 -16.81 -0.88
N ASN A 87 -21.38 -17.46 -0.29
CA ASN A 87 -20.10 -16.84 0.08
C ASN A 87 -20.22 -15.68 1.10
N THR A 88 -20.85 -15.95 2.25
CA THR A 88 -20.96 -15.01 3.38
C THR A 88 -19.61 -14.40 3.79
N SER A 89 -18.52 -15.17 3.70
CA SER A 89 -17.16 -14.67 3.93
C SER A 89 -16.72 -13.60 2.93
N GLY A 90 -17.07 -13.74 1.65
CA GLY A 90 -16.75 -12.73 0.63
C GLY A 90 -17.48 -11.42 0.89
N HIS A 91 -18.78 -11.49 1.16
CA HIS A 91 -19.58 -10.31 1.49
C HIS A 91 -19.15 -9.64 2.80
N PHE A 92 -18.72 -10.42 3.79
CA PHE A 92 -18.16 -9.87 5.02
C PHE A 92 -16.88 -9.06 4.74
N LEU A 93 -15.95 -9.59 3.92
CA LEU A 93 -14.71 -8.90 3.57
C LEU A 93 -14.95 -7.63 2.74
N GLU A 94 -15.93 -7.67 1.83
CA GLU A 94 -16.35 -6.49 1.05
C GLU A 94 -16.93 -5.40 1.97
N TRP A 95 -17.86 -5.77 2.86
CA TRP A 95 -18.44 -4.87 3.86
C TRP A 95 -17.38 -4.27 4.80
N LEU A 96 -16.38 -5.07 5.22
CA LEU A 96 -15.26 -4.57 6.02
C LEU A 96 -14.44 -3.50 5.29
N GLY A 97 -14.29 -3.62 3.96
CA GLY A 97 -13.64 -2.61 3.13
C GLY A 97 -14.38 -1.26 3.17
N GLU A 98 -15.71 -1.29 3.15
CA GLU A 98 -16.53 -0.08 3.28
C GLU A 98 -16.42 0.55 4.67
N GLN A 99 -16.26 -0.26 5.72
CA GLN A 99 -16.05 0.26 7.09
C GLN A 99 -14.72 1.01 7.21
N THR A 100 -13.67 0.57 6.52
CA THR A 100 -12.39 1.29 6.48
C THR A 100 -12.51 2.62 5.77
N ASP A 101 -13.19 2.68 4.62
CA ASP A 101 -13.37 3.92 3.85
C ASP A 101 -14.23 4.95 4.59
N ASN A 102 -15.26 4.49 5.30
CA ASN A 102 -16.13 5.36 6.10
C ASN A 102 -15.42 5.89 7.36
N ALA A 103 -14.54 5.10 7.98
CA ALA A 103 -13.74 5.56 9.11
C ALA A 103 -12.75 6.66 8.69
N GLU A 104 -12.10 6.52 7.53
CA GLU A 104 -11.19 7.54 7.01
C GLU A 104 -11.91 8.86 6.68
N ARG A 105 -13.14 8.82 6.15
CA ARG A 105 -13.94 10.02 5.87
C ARG A 105 -14.35 10.80 7.12
N ARG A 106 -14.66 10.11 8.23
CA ARG A 106 -15.08 10.75 9.50
C ARG A 106 -13.95 11.48 10.22
N HIS A 107 -12.68 11.18 9.90
CA HIS A 107 -11.53 11.87 10.48
C HIS A 107 -11.12 13.15 9.73
N HIS A 108 -11.78 13.48 8.62
CA HIS A 108 -11.47 14.63 7.76
C HIS A 108 -12.50 15.78 7.81
N THR A 109 -13.47 15.72 8.73
CA THR A 109 -14.42 16.79 9.09
C THR A 109 -14.26 17.19 10.54
#